data_AF-A0A8J8XLF8-F1
#
_entry.id   AF-A0A8J8XLF8-F1
#
_cell.length_a   1.000
_cell.length_b   1.000
_cell.length_c   1.000
_cell.angle_alpha   90.00
_cell.angle_beta   90.00
_cell.angle_gamma   90.00
#
_symmetry.space_group_name_H-M   'P 1'
#
loop_
_entity.id
_entity.type
_entity.pdbx_description
1 polymer ?
#
loop_
_entity_poly.entity_id
_entity_poly.type
_entity_poly.pdbx_seq_one_letter_code
_entity_poly.pdbx_strand_id
1 'polypeptide(L)'
;MDMGTGALSKEPWWTLPENFHAPIVFHMEEDQEELIFGLDDTYLRCIELHSHTLIQLESCFTATGQTRVTVVGPPMAKQWLLLMFRSVGSHYSKCHAQGLKMLERVRSQPLTNDDLVASISLPPYTGD
;
A
#
# COMPACT_ATOMS: atom_id res chain seq x y z
N MET A 1 -7.04 -25.13 -3.10
CA MET A 1 -7.24 -23.76 -3.62
C MET A 1 -5.86 -23.21 -3.86
N ASP A 2 -5.57 -22.92 -5.13
CA ASP A 2 -4.23 -22.55 -5.61
C ASP A 2 -3.88 -21.15 -5.07
N MET A 3 -2.94 -21.13 -4.12
CA MET A 3 -2.45 -19.91 -3.51
C MET A 3 -1.49 -19.29 -4.52
N GLY A 4 -2.03 -18.41 -5.38
CA GLY A 4 -1.29 -17.73 -6.44
C GLY A 4 0.09 -17.32 -5.95
N THR A 5 1.10 -17.93 -6.54
CA THR A 5 2.51 -17.79 -6.16
C THR A 5 2.90 -16.33 -6.34
N GLY A 6 2.87 -15.60 -5.23
CA GLY A 6 3.14 -14.16 -5.13
C GLY A 6 4.62 -13.83 -5.34
N ALA A 7 5.14 -14.16 -6.52
CA ALA A 7 6.41 -13.67 -7.02
C ALA A 7 6.13 -12.61 -8.07
N LEU A 8 6.87 -11.50 -8.02
CA LEU A 8 6.88 -10.51 -9.10
C LEU A 8 7.22 -11.23 -10.43
N SER A 9 6.24 -11.30 -11.34
CA SER A 9 6.40 -11.92 -12.66
C SER A 9 7.45 -11.18 -13.49
N LYS A 10 8.07 -11.88 -14.45
CA LYS A 10 8.96 -11.22 -15.43
C LYS A 10 8.19 -10.30 -16.38
N GLU A 11 6.93 -10.62 -16.64
CA GLU A 11 6.04 -9.76 -17.39
C GLU A 11 5.62 -8.56 -16.54
N PRO A 12 5.48 -7.36 -17.13
CA PRO A 12 5.02 -6.19 -16.41
C PRO A 12 3.67 -6.46 -15.76
N TRP A 13 3.51 -6.11 -14.49
CA TRP A 13 2.33 -6.49 -13.71
C TRP A 13 1.01 -6.04 -14.37
N TRP A 14 1.01 -4.94 -15.12
CA TRP A 14 -0.17 -4.39 -15.79
C TRP A 14 -0.62 -5.16 -17.04
N THR A 15 0.11 -6.18 -17.50
CA THR A 15 -0.32 -7.01 -18.63
C THR A 15 -1.25 -8.15 -18.23
N LEU A 16 -1.35 -8.44 -16.93
CA LEU A 16 -2.18 -9.51 -16.38
C LEU A 16 -3.51 -8.94 -15.88
N PRO A 17 -4.67 -9.27 -16.50
CA PRO A 17 -5.98 -8.78 -16.09
C PRO A 17 -6.31 -9.08 -14.61
N GLU A 18 -5.78 -10.17 -14.07
CA GLU A 18 -5.99 -10.61 -12.70
C GLU A 18 -5.53 -9.57 -11.67
N ASN A 19 -4.51 -8.76 -12.01
CA ASN A 19 -3.98 -7.72 -11.14
C ASN A 19 -4.95 -6.53 -11.00
N PHE A 20 -5.93 -6.39 -11.89
CA PHE A 20 -6.98 -5.38 -11.83
C PHE A 20 -8.25 -5.88 -11.12
N HIS A 21 -8.36 -7.19 -10.86
CA HIS A 21 -9.47 -7.73 -10.09
C HIS A 21 -9.33 -7.39 -8.60
N ALA A 22 -10.49 -7.17 -7.96
CA ALA A 22 -10.62 -6.84 -6.55
C ALA A 22 -9.64 -5.72 -6.09
N PRO A 23 -9.84 -4.47 -6.56
CA PRO A 23 -9.09 -3.33 -6.04
C PRO A 23 -9.28 -3.22 -4.53
N ILE A 24 -8.23 -2.79 -3.82
CA ILE A 24 -8.37 -2.37 -2.42
C ILE A 24 -8.84 -0.92 -2.42
N VAL A 25 -9.96 -0.63 -1.76
CA VAL A 25 -10.53 0.72 -1.65
C VAL A 25 -10.76 1.04 -0.18
N PHE A 26 -10.26 2.18 0.29
CA PHE A 26 -10.45 2.66 1.66
C PHE A 26 -10.36 4.19 1.73
N HIS A 27 -10.75 4.75 2.88
CA HIS A 27 -10.63 6.19 3.15
C HIS A 27 -9.40 6.47 4.01
N MET A 28 -8.71 7.57 3.72
CA MET A 28 -7.50 8.03 4.40
C MET A 28 -7.71 9.48 4.84
N GLU A 29 -7.24 9.84 6.04
CA GLU A 29 -7.23 11.23 6.49
C GLU A 29 -6.20 12.06 5.72
N GLU A 30 -6.44 13.36 5.57
CA GLU A 30 -5.60 14.29 4.80
C GLU A 30 -4.16 14.36 5.33
N ASP A 31 -3.97 14.37 6.66
CA ASP A 31 -2.65 14.39 7.29
C ASP A 31 -1.86 13.11 7.02
N GLN A 32 -2.55 11.98 6.98
CA GLN A 32 -1.98 10.68 6.64
C GLN A 32 -1.61 10.62 5.14
N GLU A 33 -2.46 11.15 4.26
CA GLU A 33 -2.20 11.25 2.82
C GLU A 33 -0.94 12.07 2.55
N GLU A 34 -0.86 13.29 3.10
CA GLU A 34 0.32 14.16 2.93
C GLU A 34 1.59 13.48 3.47
N LEU A 35 1.49 12.78 4.61
CA LEU A 35 2.63 12.03 5.16
C LEU A 35 3.11 10.92 4.20
N ILE A 36 2.19 10.22 3.53
CA ILE A 36 2.49 9.03 2.69
C ILE A 36 2.83 9.40 1.25
N PHE A 37 2.14 10.36 0.66
CA PHE A 37 2.31 10.74 -0.74
C PHE A 37 3.08 12.04 -0.91
N GLY A 38 3.32 12.79 0.17
CA GLY A 38 4.02 14.07 0.14
C GLY A 38 3.10 15.19 -0.31
N LEU A 39 3.56 16.44 -0.14
CA LEU A 39 2.89 17.59 -0.72
C LEU A 39 2.82 17.43 -2.24
N ASP A 40 1.66 17.75 -2.83
CA ASP A 40 1.37 17.58 -4.26
C ASP A 40 1.72 16.18 -4.80
N ASP A 41 1.51 15.14 -4.00
CA ASP A 41 1.73 13.73 -4.36
C ASP A 41 3.15 13.41 -4.86
N THR A 42 4.15 14.16 -4.40
CA THR A 42 5.55 14.05 -4.83
C THR A 42 6.15 12.63 -4.74
N TYR A 43 5.65 11.79 -3.83
CA TYR A 43 6.05 10.38 -3.67
C TYR A 43 5.10 9.37 -4.31
N LEU A 44 3.92 9.76 -4.81
CA LEU A 44 2.94 8.84 -5.38
C LEU A 44 3.57 7.99 -6.49
N ARG A 45 4.24 8.66 -7.44
CA ARG A 45 4.84 7.95 -8.58
C ARG A 45 5.94 6.97 -8.18
N CYS A 46 6.77 7.32 -7.19
CA CYS A 46 7.82 6.40 -6.75
C CYS A 46 7.23 5.21 -6.00
N ILE A 47 6.19 5.42 -5.19
CA ILE A 47 5.49 4.35 -4.48
C ILE A 47 4.84 3.38 -5.46
N GLU A 48 4.14 3.87 -6.49
CA GLU A 48 3.57 3.03 -7.56
C GLU A 48 4.64 2.16 -8.25
N LEU A 49 5.74 2.81 -8.68
CA LEU A 49 6.84 2.14 -9.36
C LEU A 49 7.52 1.10 -8.48
N HIS A 50 7.76 1.42 -7.21
CA HIS A 50 8.47 0.54 -6.29
C HIS A 50 7.59 -0.59 -5.74
N SER A 51 6.29 -0.37 -5.61
CA SER A 51 5.36 -1.41 -5.16
C SER A 51 4.82 -2.28 -6.29
N HIS A 52 5.05 -1.91 -7.56
CA HIS A 52 4.43 -2.54 -8.72
C HIS A 52 2.90 -2.48 -8.65
N THR A 53 2.37 -1.32 -8.29
CA THR A 53 0.93 -1.06 -8.22
C THR A 53 0.57 0.25 -8.91
N LEU A 54 -0.71 0.44 -9.16
CA LEU A 54 -1.28 1.75 -9.51
C LEU A 54 -2.16 2.20 -8.36
N ILE A 55 -2.03 3.46 -7.97
CA ILE A 55 -2.72 4.06 -6.84
C ILE A 55 -3.49 5.28 -7.36
N GLN A 56 -4.81 5.26 -7.20
CA GLN A 56 -5.66 6.40 -7.49
C GLN A 56 -6.05 7.08 -6.17
N LEU A 57 -5.74 8.37 -6.08
CA LEU A 57 -6.14 9.26 -5.00
C LEU A 57 -7.28 10.15 -5.48
N GLU A 58 -8.35 10.20 -4.71
CA GLU A 58 -9.47 11.12 -4.92
C GLU A 58 -9.64 11.94 -3.65
N SER A 59 -9.01 13.11 -3.63
CA SER A 59 -8.98 13.99 -2.45
C SER A 59 -10.35 14.61 -2.17
N CYS A 60 -10.60 14.95 -0.90
CA CYS A 60 -11.86 15.52 -0.43
C CYS A 60 -13.09 14.68 -0.83
N PHE A 61 -12.95 13.36 -0.83
CA PHE A 61 -14.00 12.43 -1.25
C PHE A 61 -15.19 12.43 -0.30
N THR A 62 -14.94 12.61 1.01
CA THR A 62 -15.99 12.69 2.03
C THR A 62 -16.22 14.13 2.49
N ALA A 63 -17.36 14.37 3.14
CA ALA A 63 -17.67 15.69 3.72
C ALA A 63 -16.70 16.12 4.84
N THR A 64 -15.93 15.19 5.40
CA THR A 64 -14.89 15.46 6.40
C THR A 64 -13.51 15.66 5.76
N GLY A 65 -13.41 15.65 4.43
CA GLY A 65 -12.15 15.88 3.70
C GLY A 65 -11.31 14.62 3.46
N GLN A 66 -11.77 13.44 3.87
CA GLN A 66 -11.01 12.20 3.67
C GLN A 66 -10.84 11.88 2.19
N THR A 67 -9.70 11.32 1.87
CA THR A 67 -9.33 10.88 0.52
C THR A 67 -9.71 9.44 0.30
N ARG A 68 -10.33 9.14 -0.85
CA ARG A 68 -10.56 7.75 -1.26
C ARG A 68 -9.32 7.26 -1.99
N VAL A 69 -8.74 6.18 -1.46
CA VAL A 69 -7.55 5.54 -2.04
C VAL A 69 -7.98 4.23 -2.68
N THR A 70 -7.64 4.05 -3.95
CA THR A 70 -7.85 2.81 -4.71
C THR A 70 -6.51 2.24 -5.15
N VAL A 71 -6.24 0.97 -4.86
CA VAL A 71 -5.00 0.28 -5.24
C VAL A 71 -5.30 -0.93 -6.11
N VAL A 72 -4.66 -1.00 -7.27
CA VAL A 72 -4.65 -2.17 -8.18
C VAL A 72 -3.22 -2.65 -8.42
N GLY A 73 -3.06 -3.95 -8.68
CA GLY A 73 -1.75 -4.58 -8.80
C GLY A 73 -1.73 -6.00 -8.23
N PRO A 74 -0.54 -6.62 -8.15
CA PRO A 74 -0.37 -7.96 -7.61
C PRO A 74 -0.94 -8.09 -6.19
N PRO A 75 -1.65 -9.19 -5.85
CA PRO A 75 -2.31 -9.35 -4.55
C PRO A 75 -1.41 -9.10 -3.33
N MET A 76 -0.17 -9.61 -3.36
CA MET A 76 0.78 -9.43 -2.26
C MET A 76 1.27 -7.98 -2.13
N ALA A 77 1.50 -7.29 -3.24
CA ALA A 77 1.89 -5.89 -3.23
C ALA A 77 0.76 -4.99 -2.71
N LYS A 78 -0.48 -5.24 -3.15
CA LYS A 78 -1.67 -4.55 -2.62
C LYS A 78 -1.81 -4.75 -1.12
N GLN A 79 -1.65 -5.98 -0.63
CA GLN A 79 -1.76 -6.30 0.79
C GLN A 79 -0.65 -5.65 1.62
N TRP A 80 0.58 -5.64 1.08
CA TRP A 80 1.72 -4.97 1.71
C TRP A 80 1.48 -3.47 1.86
N LEU A 81 0.98 -2.81 0.80
CA LEU A 81 0.62 -1.39 0.85
C LEU A 81 -0.51 -1.11 1.84
N LEU A 82 -1.57 -1.93 1.85
CA LEU A 82 -2.66 -1.79 2.83
C LEU A 82 -2.14 -1.88 4.27
N LEU A 83 -1.22 -2.81 4.54
CA LEU A 83 -0.61 -2.92 5.87
C LEU A 83 0.23 -1.68 6.21
N MET A 84 1.00 -1.17 5.25
CA MET A 84 1.78 0.06 5.44
C MET A 84 0.86 1.25 5.74
N PHE A 85 -0.19 1.46 4.94
CA PHE A 85 -1.16 2.54 5.13
C PHE A 85 -1.83 2.45 6.51
N ARG A 86 -2.33 1.27 6.90
CA ARG A 86 -2.93 1.08 8.22
C ARG A 86 -1.94 1.29 9.37
N SER A 87 -0.70 0.85 9.19
CA SER A 87 0.35 1.01 10.20
C SER A 87 0.69 2.49 10.39
N VAL A 88 0.85 3.25 9.30
CA VAL A 88 1.11 4.69 9.35
C VAL A 88 -0.05 5.44 10.00
N GLY A 89 -1.30 5.12 9.69
CA GLY A 89 -2.48 5.71 10.33
C GLY A 89 -2.78 5.20 11.76
N SER A 90 -1.97 4.29 12.30
CA SER A 90 -2.27 3.66 13.59
C SER A 90 -1.94 4.59 14.76
N HIS A 91 -2.86 4.67 15.74
CA HIS A 91 -2.59 5.34 17.01
C HIS A 91 -1.63 4.56 17.93
N TYR A 92 -1.36 3.27 17.65
CA TYR A 92 -0.42 2.48 18.43
C TYR A 92 1.02 2.78 18.00
N SER A 93 1.80 3.36 18.91
CA SER A 93 3.16 3.84 18.63
C SER A 93 4.07 2.81 17.96
N LYS A 94 3.99 1.52 18.35
CA LYS A 94 4.76 0.44 17.73
C LYS A 94 4.36 0.20 16.27
N CYS A 95 3.06 0.22 15.98
CA CYS A 95 2.53 0.04 14.63
C CYS A 95 2.88 1.26 13.77
N HIS A 96 2.73 2.47 14.30
CA HIS A 96 3.10 3.70 13.63
C HIS A 96 4.59 3.73 13.25
N ALA A 97 5.48 3.44 14.20
CA ALA A 97 6.92 3.37 13.95
C ALA A 97 7.28 2.32 12.89
N GLN A 98 6.56 1.20 12.87
CA GLN A 98 6.72 0.19 11.83
C GLN A 98 6.22 0.67 10.46
N GLY A 99 5.06 1.32 10.41
CA GLY A 99 4.50 1.91 9.20
C GLY A 99 5.47 2.91 8.57
N LEU A 100 6.12 3.75 9.37
CA LEU A 100 7.13 4.69 8.89
C LEU A 100 8.35 3.98 8.26
N LYS A 101 8.79 2.86 8.82
CA LYS A 101 9.88 2.05 8.21
C LYS A 101 9.46 1.43 6.89
N MET A 102 8.23 0.94 6.79
CA MET A 102 7.68 0.43 5.54
C MET A 102 7.58 1.55 4.50
N LEU A 103 7.07 2.72 4.89
CA LEU A 103 6.98 3.90 4.03
C LEU A 103 8.37 4.32 3.48
N GLU A 104 9.37 4.41 4.35
CA GLU A 104 10.75 4.69 3.96
C GLU A 104 11.28 3.63 2.98
N ARG A 105 11.03 2.35 3.26
CA ARG A 105 11.46 1.22 2.43
C ARG A 105 10.91 1.30 1.00
N VAL A 106 9.61 1.57 0.84
CA VAL A 106 8.98 1.64 -0.51
C VAL A 106 9.31 2.95 -1.22
N ARG A 107 9.56 4.04 -0.50
CA ARG A 107 10.04 5.29 -1.13
C ARG A 107 11.47 5.18 -1.64
N SER A 108 12.31 4.37 -0.98
CA SER A 108 13.74 4.30 -1.28
C SER A 108 14.09 3.29 -2.37
N GLN A 109 13.38 2.17 -2.45
CA GLN A 109 13.68 1.10 -3.43
C GLN A 109 12.45 0.26 -3.78
N PRO A 110 12.43 -0.42 -4.94
CA PRO A 110 11.44 -1.42 -5.27
C PRO A 110 11.28 -2.50 -4.19
N LEU A 111 10.06 -2.96 -3.98
CA LEU A 111 9.75 -4.09 -3.11
C LEU A 111 10.28 -5.38 -3.72
N THR A 112 10.84 -6.22 -2.87
CA THR A 112 11.28 -7.57 -3.23
C THR A 112 10.28 -8.59 -2.69
N ASN A 113 10.37 -9.84 -3.15
CA ASN A 113 9.56 -10.92 -2.59
C ASN A 113 9.79 -11.10 -1.08
N ASP A 114 11.00 -10.80 -0.58
CA ASP A 114 11.30 -10.88 0.86
C ASP A 114 10.51 -9.82 1.65
N ASP A 115 10.36 -8.60 1.12
CA ASP A 115 9.52 -7.58 1.76
C ASP A 115 8.06 -8.01 1.82
N LEU A 116 7.57 -8.62 0.73
CA LEU A 116 6.20 -9.12 0.64
C LEU A 116 5.95 -10.25 1.64
N VAL A 117 6.85 -11.23 1.72
CA VAL A 117 6.73 -12.37 2.64
C VAL A 117 6.89 -11.94 4.10
N ALA A 118 7.83 -11.04 4.40
CA ALA A 118 8.01 -10.52 5.75
C ALA A 118 6.75 -9.84 6.28
N SER A 119 5.94 -9.23 5.41
CA SER A 119 4.68 -8.59 5.80
C SER A 119 3.59 -9.57 6.24
N ILE A 120 3.64 -10.81 5.76
CA ILE A 120 2.67 -11.87 6.09
C ILE A 120 2.93 -12.44 7.50
N SER A 121 4.21 -12.48 7.89
CA SER A 121 4.64 -12.95 9.22
C SER A 121 4.34 -11.95 10.33
N LEU A 122 3.85 -10.76 10.00
CA LEU A 122 3.38 -9.81 10.99
C LEU A 122 2.02 -10.27 11.49
N PRO A 123 1.86 -10.46 12.81
CA PRO A 123 0.60 -10.94 13.36
C PRO A 123 -0.52 -10.00 12.92
N PRO A 124 -1.68 -10.54 12.48
CA PRO A 124 -2.85 -9.71 12.28
C PRO A 124 -3.18 -9.09 13.64
N TYR A 125 -3.06 -7.76 13.74
CA TYR A 125 -3.55 -7.07 14.92
C TYR A 125 -5.07 -7.24 14.94
N THR A 126 -5.55 -8.16 15.77
CA THR A 126 -6.90 -8.14 16.32
C THR A 126 -6.95 -6.91 17.23
N GLY A 127 -7.48 -5.81 16.70
CA GLY A 127 -7.88 -4.70 17.53
C GLY A 127 -9.05 -5.15 18.40
N ASP A 128 -8.77 -5.36 19.68
CA ASP A 128 -9.76 -5.25 20.76
C ASP A 128 -9.67 -3.85 21.36
#